data_AF-A0AAN7QMP0-F1
#
_entry.id   AF-A0AAN7QMP0-F1
#
_cell.length_a   1.000
_cell.length_b   1.000
_cell.length_c   1.000
_cell.angle_alpha   90.00
_cell.angle_beta   90.00
_cell.angle_gamma   90.00
#
_symmetry.space_group_name_H-M   'P 1'
#
loop_
_entity.id
_entity.type
_entity.pdbx_description
1 polymer ?
#
loop_
_entity_poly.entity_id
_entity_poly.type
_entity_poly.pdbx_seq_one_letter_code
_entity_poly.pdbx_strand_id
1 'polypeptide(L)'
;MNKEIKSNRNKQDDDKYIPRGKPKSGRTWKTTKKRFSSIVKTKGIRDSFEKKQTLRKELERVKNASKAIVALKEEEKEKKKQRRRDNLKRQEENSRKAEIVQIIKNPNKIKRMKKKQLRNIQKRDIDNL
;
A
#
# COMPACT_ATOMS: atom_id res chain seq x y z
N MET A 1 -19.83 10.53 -62.50
CA MET A 1 -19.45 9.14 -62.82
C MET A 1 -19.05 8.44 -61.53
N ASN A 2 -20.00 7.79 -60.87
CA ASN A 2 -19.77 7.12 -59.58
C ASN A 2 -19.29 5.70 -59.85
N LYS A 3 -18.03 5.41 -59.51
CA LYS A 3 -17.49 4.05 -59.56
C LYS A 3 -18.00 3.29 -58.34
N GLU A 4 -18.99 2.44 -58.53
CA GLU A 4 -19.39 1.44 -57.53
C GLU A 4 -18.19 0.54 -57.21
N ILE A 5 -17.63 0.70 -56.01
CA ILE A 5 -16.69 -0.26 -55.45
C ILE A 5 -17.52 -1.45 -54.99
N LYS A 6 -17.69 -2.44 -55.86
CA LYS A 6 -18.30 -3.73 -55.52
C LYS A 6 -17.45 -4.37 -54.42
N SER A 7 -17.95 -4.37 -53.18
CA SER A 7 -17.30 -5.10 -52.09
C SER A 7 -17.36 -6.59 -52.43
N ASN A 8 -16.20 -7.17 -52.74
CA ASN A 8 -16.05 -8.60 -52.96
C ASN A 8 -16.09 -9.28 -51.58
N ARG A 9 -17.28 -9.37 -50.98
CA ARG A 9 -17.52 -10.22 -49.82
C ARG A 9 -17.45 -11.66 -50.33
N ASN A 10 -16.28 -12.27 -50.21
CA ASN A 10 -16.12 -13.72 -50.30
C ASN A 10 -17.10 -14.36 -49.30
N LYS A 11 -18.26 -14.77 -49.79
CA LYS A 11 -19.15 -15.75 -49.17
C LYS A 11 -18.47 -17.09 -49.29
N GLN A 12 -17.50 -17.34 -48.43
CA GLN A 12 -16.94 -18.67 -48.23
C GLN A 12 -17.03 -18.99 -46.75
N ASP A 13 -17.77 -20.06 -46.50
CA ASP A 13 -17.88 -20.83 -45.27
C ASP A 13 -18.87 -20.31 -44.22
N ASP A 14 -20.16 -20.23 -44.61
CA ASP A 14 -21.26 -20.66 -43.74
C ASP A 14 -21.18 -22.20 -43.54
N ASP A 15 -20.05 -22.65 -43.00
CA ASP A 15 -19.81 -24.01 -42.56
C ASP A 15 -20.81 -24.25 -41.43
N LYS A 16 -21.81 -25.11 -41.69
CA LYS A 16 -22.91 -25.47 -40.77
C LYS A 16 -22.45 -25.40 -39.31
N TYR A 17 -22.85 -24.35 -38.59
CA TYR A 17 -22.55 -24.23 -37.17
C TYR A 17 -23.31 -25.34 -36.43
N ILE A 18 -22.66 -26.48 -36.23
CA ILE A 18 -23.23 -27.58 -35.45
C ILE A 18 -23.16 -27.18 -33.98
N PRO A 19 -24.29 -26.90 -33.32
CA PRO A 19 -24.29 -26.51 -31.92
C PRO A 19 -23.76 -27.66 -31.06
N ARG A 20 -22.87 -27.36 -30.12
CA ARG A 20 -22.38 -28.37 -29.18
C ARG A 20 -23.47 -28.72 -28.18
N GLY A 21 -23.57 -30.01 -27.84
CA GLY A 21 -24.47 -30.48 -26.79
C GLY A 21 -24.14 -29.86 -25.42
N LYS A 22 -25.16 -29.50 -24.65
CA LYS A 22 -25.01 -29.03 -23.28
C LYS A 22 -24.81 -30.24 -22.35
N PRO A 23 -23.85 -30.21 -21.40
CA PRO A 23 -23.71 -31.28 -20.41
C PRO A 23 -24.92 -31.29 -19.47
N LYS A 24 -25.27 -32.45 -18.92
CA LYS A 24 -26.42 -32.64 -18.02
C LYS A 24 -26.42 -31.69 -16.81
N SER A 25 -25.23 -31.33 -16.31
CA SER A 25 -25.05 -30.42 -15.17
C SER A 25 -25.03 -28.93 -15.54
N GLY A 26 -25.09 -28.57 -16.82
CA GLY A 26 -24.98 -27.18 -17.30
C GLY A 26 -23.59 -26.55 -17.14
N ARG A 27 -22.67 -27.18 -16.40
CA ARG A 27 -21.32 -26.67 -16.11
C ARG A 27 -20.27 -27.39 -16.95
N THR A 28 -19.63 -26.65 -17.86
CA THR A 28 -18.50 -27.16 -18.64
C THR A 28 -17.18 -26.95 -17.88
N TRP A 29 -16.49 -28.04 -17.54
CA TRP A 29 -15.19 -27.97 -16.84
C TRP A 29 -14.00 -27.65 -17.76
N LYS A 30 -14.19 -27.74 -19.09
CA LYS A 30 -13.20 -27.42 -20.14
C LYS A 30 -13.69 -26.24 -20.98
N THR A 31 -12.82 -25.29 -21.26
CA THR A 31 -13.07 -24.21 -22.24
C THR A 31 -12.91 -24.74 -23.66
N THR A 32 -13.75 -24.28 -24.59
CA THR A 32 -13.65 -24.63 -26.01
C THR A 32 -12.31 -24.18 -26.60
N LYS A 33 -11.54 -25.11 -27.14
CA LYS A 33 -10.30 -24.80 -27.87
C LYS A 33 -10.64 -24.03 -29.15
N LYS A 34 -10.10 -22.82 -29.29
CA LYS A 34 -10.17 -22.06 -30.55
C LYS A 34 -9.13 -22.59 -31.54
N ARG A 35 -9.45 -22.62 -32.84
CA ARG A 35 -8.47 -22.98 -33.89
C ARG A 35 -7.34 -21.94 -33.91
N PHE A 36 -6.10 -22.36 -34.15
CA PHE A 36 -4.96 -21.43 -34.26
C PHE A 36 -5.14 -20.36 -35.35
N SER A 37 -5.95 -20.66 -36.38
CA SER A 37 -6.33 -19.72 -37.45
C SER A 37 -7.27 -18.59 -36.99
N SER A 38 -7.97 -18.75 -35.87
CA SER A 38 -8.80 -17.69 -35.27
C SER A 38 -7.99 -16.62 -34.53
N ILE A 39 -6.70 -16.89 -34.30
CA ILE A 39 -5.77 -15.89 -33.79
C ILE A 39 -5.42 -14.99 -34.97
N VAL A 40 -6.00 -13.79 -34.99
CA VAL A 40 -5.72 -12.77 -36.00
C VAL A 40 -4.23 -12.40 -35.91
N LYS A 41 -3.43 -12.95 -36.82
CA LYS A 41 -1.99 -12.66 -36.97
C LYS A 41 -1.75 -11.33 -37.69
N THR A 42 -2.56 -10.30 -37.43
CA THR A 42 -2.18 -8.95 -37.86
C THR A 42 -0.80 -8.70 -37.29
N LYS A 43 0.16 -8.24 -38.11
CA LYS A 43 1.38 -7.62 -37.59
C LYS A 43 0.85 -6.56 -36.61
N GLY A 44 0.97 -6.81 -35.30
CA GLY A 44 0.37 -5.94 -34.30
C GLY A 44 0.76 -4.50 -34.61
N ILE A 45 -0.09 -3.53 -34.29
CA ILE A 45 0.23 -2.10 -34.46
C ILE A 45 1.53 -1.86 -33.68
N ARG A 46 2.66 -1.98 -34.36
CA ARG A 46 3.98 -1.81 -33.78
C ARG A 46 4.16 -0.32 -33.77
N ASP A 47 4.15 0.26 -32.57
CA ASP A 47 4.47 1.66 -32.42
C ASP A 47 5.84 1.95 -33.04
N SER A 48 5.92 3.10 -33.72
CA SER A 48 7.18 3.63 -34.20
C SER A 48 8.15 3.81 -33.03
N PHE A 49 9.44 3.77 -33.32
CA PHE A 49 10.47 3.95 -32.29
C PHE A 49 10.28 5.28 -31.53
N GLU A 50 9.94 6.35 -32.26
CA GLU A 50 9.66 7.67 -31.68
C GLU A 50 8.50 7.65 -30.69
N LYS A 51 7.38 6.99 -31.03
CA LYS A 51 6.25 6.79 -30.10
C LYS A 51 6.67 6.03 -28.84
N LYS A 52 7.56 5.04 -28.97
CA LYS A 52 8.10 4.33 -27.79
C LYS A 52 8.98 5.23 -26.93
N GLN A 53 9.80 6.08 -27.53
CA GLN A 53 10.65 7.01 -26.77
C GLN A 53 9.84 8.08 -26.04
N THR A 54 8.80 8.62 -26.67
CA THR A 54 7.89 9.58 -26.02
C THR A 54 7.16 8.95 -24.83
N LEU A 55 6.60 7.75 -25.00
CA LEU A 55 5.97 7.00 -23.91
C LEU A 55 6.94 6.70 -22.75
N ARG A 56 8.19 6.34 -23.05
CA ARG A 56 9.22 6.11 -22.01
C ARG A 56 9.50 7.38 -21.21
N LYS A 57 9.67 8.52 -21.89
CA LYS A 57 9.90 9.82 -21.25
C LYS A 57 8.72 10.26 -20.39
N GLU A 58 7.49 10.07 -20.88
CA GLU A 58 6.29 10.40 -20.12
C GLU A 58 6.15 9.53 -18.87
N LEU A 59 6.37 8.23 -19.01
CA LEU A 59 6.34 7.28 -17.90
C LEU A 59 7.40 7.62 -16.84
N GLU A 60 8.61 7.99 -17.26
CA GLU A 60 9.66 8.45 -16.36
C GLU A 60 9.25 9.73 -15.60
N ARG A 61 8.68 10.73 -16.29
CA ARG A 61 8.17 11.96 -15.65
C ARG A 61 7.12 11.64 -14.59
N VAL A 62 6.13 10.80 -14.92
CA VAL A 62 5.06 10.39 -13.99
C VAL A 62 5.64 9.66 -12.78
N LYS A 63 6.59 8.74 -12.99
CA LYS A 63 7.26 8.03 -11.89
C LYS A 63 8.02 8.98 -10.98
N ASN A 64 8.75 9.94 -11.54
CA ASN A 64 9.53 10.89 -10.77
C ASN A 64 8.62 11.82 -9.95
N ALA A 65 7.52 12.30 -10.55
CA ALA A 65 6.52 13.08 -9.83
C ALA A 65 5.88 12.28 -8.68
N SER A 66 5.51 11.03 -8.92
CA SER A 66 4.94 10.14 -7.89
C SER A 66 5.93 9.91 -6.74
N LYS A 67 7.19 9.60 -7.04
CA LYS A 67 8.26 9.44 -6.03
C LYS A 67 8.44 10.70 -5.19
N ALA A 68 8.46 11.88 -5.82
CA ALA A 68 8.58 13.15 -5.10
C ALA A 68 7.42 13.36 -4.10
N ILE A 69 6.18 13.07 -4.51
CA ILE A 69 5.01 13.18 -3.63
C ILE A 69 5.10 12.21 -2.44
N VAL A 70 5.54 10.97 -2.69
CA VAL A 70 5.71 9.97 -1.62
C VAL A 70 6.80 10.41 -0.64
N ALA A 71 7.95 10.86 -1.14
CA ALA A 71 9.05 11.33 -0.31
C ALA A 71 8.64 12.50 0.60
N LEU A 72 7.90 13.48 0.08
CA LEU A 72 7.38 14.60 0.88
C LEU A 72 6.45 14.13 2.01
N LYS A 73 5.56 13.16 1.73
CA LYS A 73 4.65 12.59 2.74
C LYS A 73 5.41 11.80 3.81
N GLU A 74 6.47 11.10 3.43
CA GLU A 74 7.32 10.36 4.36
C GLU A 74 8.11 11.31 5.26
N GLU A 75 8.69 12.36 4.69
CA GLU A 75 9.40 13.39 5.45
C GLU A 75 8.49 14.08 6.48
N GLU A 76 7.25 14.43 6.09
CA GLU A 76 6.26 15.01 7.01
C GLU A 76 5.93 14.06 8.17
N LYS A 77 5.73 12.76 7.87
CA LYS A 77 5.48 11.73 8.89
C LYS A 77 6.65 11.57 9.84
N GLU A 78 7.88 11.54 9.34
CA GLU A 78 9.08 11.43 10.17
C GLU A 78 9.26 12.66 11.06
N LYS A 79 9.06 13.87 10.53
CA LYS A 79 9.05 15.11 11.33
C LYS A 79 8.01 15.05 12.45
N LYS A 80 6.79 14.55 12.17
CA LYS A 80 5.75 14.38 13.19
C LYS A 80 6.14 13.35 14.26
N LYS A 81 6.76 12.23 13.87
CA LYS A 81 7.27 11.22 14.81
C LYS A 81 8.38 11.78 15.70
N GLN A 82 9.34 12.51 15.12
CA GLN A 82 10.41 13.17 15.86
C GLN A 82 9.85 14.15 16.89
N ARG A 83 8.96 15.07 16.47
CA ARG A 83 8.27 16.00 17.39
C ARG A 83 7.57 15.27 18.53
N ARG A 84 6.88 14.16 18.24
CA ARG A 84 6.21 13.35 19.28
C ARG A 84 7.22 12.75 20.26
N ARG A 85 8.32 12.18 19.76
CA ARG A 85 9.39 11.61 20.60
C ARG A 85 10.00 12.68 21.51
N ASP A 86 10.28 13.86 20.97
CA ASP A 86 10.87 14.96 21.72
C ASP A 86 9.91 15.51 22.78
N ASN A 87 8.62 15.62 22.44
CA ASN A 87 7.60 16.03 23.40
C ASN A 87 7.43 15.00 24.52
N LEU A 88 7.47 13.70 24.22
CA LEU A 88 7.42 12.65 25.25
C LEU A 88 8.64 12.71 26.17
N LYS A 89 9.85 12.85 25.62
CA LYS A 89 11.06 13.04 26.42
C LYS A 89 10.96 14.25 27.33
N ARG A 90 10.54 15.40 26.79
CA ARG A 90 10.35 16.63 27.58
C ARG A 90 9.28 16.43 28.65
N GLN A 91 8.20 15.71 28.35
CA GLN A 91 7.16 15.41 29.33
C GLN A 91 7.68 14.50 30.45
N GLU A 92 8.49 13.48 30.13
CA GLU A 92 9.13 12.62 31.13
C GLU A 92 10.09 13.41 32.02
N GLU A 93 10.95 14.24 31.44
CA GLU A 93 11.86 15.11 32.17
C GLU A 93 11.11 16.10 33.06
N ASN A 94 10.06 16.75 32.54
CA ASN A 94 9.23 17.65 33.32
C ASN A 94 8.49 16.91 34.44
N SER A 95 8.01 15.69 34.19
CA SER A 95 7.36 14.87 35.22
C SER A 95 8.35 14.48 36.31
N ARG A 96 9.61 14.16 35.98
CA ARG A 96 10.67 13.91 36.97
C ARG A 96 11.00 15.18 37.77
N LYS A 97 11.13 16.33 37.11
CA LYS A 97 11.41 17.62 37.77
C LYS A 97 10.27 18.11 38.65
N ALA A 98 9.03 17.90 38.23
CA ALA A 98 7.83 18.28 38.98
C ALA A 98 7.48 17.29 40.09
N GLU A 99 8.17 16.14 40.16
CA GLU A 99 7.92 15.16 41.20
C GLU A 99 8.39 15.69 42.56
N ILE A 100 7.42 16.01 43.42
CA ILE A 100 7.68 16.41 44.80
C ILE A 100 7.81 15.14 45.64
N VAL A 101 9.04 14.82 46.05
CA VAL A 101 9.35 13.66 46.90
C VAL A 101 9.38 14.05 48.38
N GLN A 102 8.86 13.17 49.23
CA GLN A 102 9.05 13.29 50.68
C GLN A 102 10.29 12.50 51.10
N ILE A 103 11.31 13.19 51.62
CA ILE A 103 12.53 12.54 52.12
C ILE A 103 12.21 11.82 53.44
N ILE A 104 12.33 10.49 53.44
CA ILE A 104 12.15 9.66 54.63
C ILE A 104 13.52 9.38 55.26
N LYS A 105 13.86 10.14 56.31
CA LYS A 105 15.15 9.98 57.01
C LYS A 105 15.23 8.72 57.88
N ASN A 106 14.10 8.21 58.39
CA ASN A 106 14.05 7.06 59.28
C ASN A 106 13.29 5.87 58.64
N PRO A 107 13.97 4.74 58.36
CA PRO A 107 13.35 3.59 57.69
C PRO A 107 12.35 2.83 58.57
N ASN A 108 12.43 2.95 59.90
CA ASN A 108 11.47 2.32 60.81
C ASN A 108 10.07 2.89 60.65
N LYS A 109 9.93 4.11 60.09
CA LYS A 109 8.64 4.72 59.79
C LYS A 109 7.84 3.89 58.79
N ILE A 110 8.47 3.43 57.70
CA ILE A 110 7.83 2.60 56.66
C ILE A 110 7.43 1.24 57.24
N LYS A 111 8.31 0.63 58.06
CA LYS A 111 8.06 -0.67 58.69
C LYS A 111 6.86 -0.66 59.66
N ARG A 112 6.51 0.51 60.21
CA ARG A 112 5.37 0.69 61.11
C ARG A 112 4.04 0.99 60.40
N MET A 113 4.05 1.23 59.10
CA MET A 113 2.84 1.60 58.35
C MET A 113 1.94 0.39 58.07
N LYS A 114 0.64 0.64 57.89
CA LYS A 114 -0.33 -0.41 57.53
C LYS A 114 -0.08 -0.88 56.09
N LYS A 115 -0.30 -2.17 55.83
CA LYS A 115 -0.13 -2.80 54.50
C LYS A 115 -0.93 -2.11 53.38
N LYS A 116 -2.09 -1.50 53.69
CA LYS A 116 -2.87 -0.71 52.72
C LYS A 116 -2.16 0.58 52.29
N GLN A 117 -1.49 1.27 53.22
CA GLN A 117 -0.80 2.54 52.94
C GLN A 117 0.46 2.31 52.10
N LEU A 118 1.16 1.19 52.33
CA LEU A 118 2.35 0.80 51.57
C LEU A 118 2.07 0.56 50.07
N ARG A 119 0.84 0.24 49.67
CA ARG A 119 0.47 -0.03 48.27
C ARG A 119 0.60 1.21 47.37
N ASN A 120 0.47 2.40 47.94
CA ASN A 120 0.48 3.66 47.19
C ASN A 120 1.85 4.36 47.25
N ILE A 121 2.80 3.85 48.05
CA ILE A 121 4.14 4.44 48.16
C ILE A 121 4.99 3.94 47.00
N GLN A 122 5.60 4.87 46.26
CA GLN A 122 6.61 4.58 45.25
C GLN A 122 7.98 5.02 45.77
N LYS A 123 9.00 4.19 45.60
CA LYS A 123 10.38 4.57 45.91
C LYS A 123 10.93 5.39 44.75
N ARG A 124 11.49 6.56 45.05
CA ARG A 124 12.22 7.42 44.10
C ARG A 124 13.59 7.68 44.70
N ASP A 125 14.64 7.37 43.94
CA ASP A 125 16.01 7.59 44.36
C ASP A 125 16.43 9.01 43.95
N ILE A 126 16.89 9.80 44.91
CA ILE A 126 17.27 11.21 44.72
C ILE A 126 18.78 11.32 44.41
N ASP A 127 19.53 10.24 44.65
CA ASP A 127 20.99 10.20 44.57
C ASP A 127 21.54 10.17 43.13
N ASN A 128 20.67 10.04 42.12
CA ASN A 128 21.02 10.01 40.69
C ASN A 128 20.75 11.35 39.97
N LEU A 129 20.63 12.45 40.72
CA LEU A 129 20.51 13.81 40.18
C LEU A 129 21.89 14.43 39.93
#